data_AF-T1H9M3-F1
#
_entry.id   AF-T1H9M3-F1
#
_cell.length_a   1.000
_cell.length_b   1.000
_cell.length_c   1.000
_cell.angle_alpha   90.00
_cell.angle_beta   90.00
_cell.angle_gamma   90.00
#
_symmetry.space_group_name_H-M   'P 1'
#
loop_
_entity.id
_entity.type
_entity.pdbx_description
1 polymer ?
#
loop_
_entity_poly.entity_id
_entity_poly.type
_entity_poly.pdbx_seq_one_letter_code
_entity_poly.pdbx_strand_id
1 'polypeptide(L)'
;MACLRQTGKVAFVHDHFSHFDTRMSIWKRLIVGSGIVLCVSLLSTFALDRWIGWKTAPYIYDDLAALPERQVGVVLGTAKYYRVGALNQYYLFRIQGAINAYNGGKVSYLLLSGDNALQSYNEPMTMRRDLIAAGISPSDIVLDYAGFRTLDSIVRTRKVFDTNDFTIITQRFHCERALFIAMYMGIQAQCYAVPSPKNMMTIRLREVGARLGTLFDLYILKREPRFLGPLVPIPAEHKIAKDEPDYPAVPPELLSTLGNPPAEKEHDSSTDANGASTPQQP
;
A
#
# COMPACT_ATOMS: atom_id res chain seq x y z
N MET A 1 35.78 51.42 -89.53
CA MET A 1 35.30 50.06 -89.85
C MET A 1 35.74 49.13 -88.72
N ALA A 2 34.84 48.24 -88.27
CA ALA A 2 34.94 47.27 -87.16
C ALA A 2 35.03 47.90 -85.75
N CYS A 3 34.02 47.86 -84.86
CA CYS A 3 33.19 46.77 -84.34
C CYS A 3 34.01 45.59 -83.79
N LEU A 4 34.20 45.55 -82.46
CA LEU A 4 33.88 44.38 -81.63
C LEU A 4 34.01 44.70 -80.12
N ARG A 5 33.02 44.14 -79.42
CA ARG A 5 32.67 44.23 -78.01
C ARG A 5 33.52 43.21 -77.23
N GLN A 6 34.10 43.57 -76.08
CA GLN A 6 34.35 42.57 -75.02
C GLN A 6 34.42 43.20 -73.64
N THR A 7 33.26 43.28 -72.99
CA THR A 7 33.10 43.47 -71.55
C THR A 7 33.60 42.21 -70.84
N GLY A 8 34.65 42.34 -70.03
CA GLY A 8 35.15 41.27 -69.17
C GLY A 8 34.09 40.84 -68.16
N LYS A 9 33.72 39.56 -68.22
CA LYS A 9 32.85 38.88 -67.26
C LYS A 9 33.55 38.82 -65.90
N VAL A 10 32.92 39.38 -64.88
CA VAL A 10 33.20 39.06 -63.47
C VAL A 10 32.81 37.60 -63.26
N ALA A 11 33.81 36.73 -63.08
CA ALA A 11 33.61 35.32 -62.80
C ALA A 11 33.12 35.14 -61.36
N PHE A 12 31.80 35.02 -61.23
CA PHE A 12 31.11 33.95 -60.51
C PHE A 12 31.95 33.22 -59.42
N VAL A 13 31.96 33.75 -58.21
CA VAL A 13 32.12 32.95 -56.99
C VAL A 13 30.76 32.95 -56.32
N HIS A 14 29.89 32.06 -56.79
CA HIS A 14 28.64 31.76 -56.10
C HIS A 14 28.54 30.25 -55.92
N ASP A 15 28.28 29.89 -54.67
CA ASP A 15 27.78 28.61 -54.20
C ASP A 15 28.60 27.35 -54.47
N HIS A 16 29.41 26.99 -53.47
CA HIS A 16 29.83 25.60 -53.28
C HIS A 16 29.44 25.06 -51.89
N PHE A 17 28.37 25.59 -51.29
CA PHE A 17 27.93 25.18 -49.94
C PHE A 17 26.41 25.05 -49.79
N SER A 18 25.74 24.39 -50.74
CA SER A 18 24.35 23.98 -50.54
C SER A 18 23.96 22.75 -51.38
N HIS A 19 24.63 21.62 -51.15
CA HIS A 19 24.08 20.33 -51.53
C HIS A 19 24.11 19.37 -50.34
N PHE A 20 23.44 19.77 -49.26
CA PHE A 20 22.89 18.79 -48.32
C PHE A 20 21.60 18.26 -48.94
N ASP A 21 21.68 17.01 -49.40
CA ASP A 21 20.72 16.31 -50.22
C ASP A 21 19.29 16.36 -49.65
N THR A 22 18.45 17.26 -50.17
CA THR A 22 17.05 17.44 -49.75
C THR A 22 16.08 16.55 -50.54
N ARG A 23 16.54 15.45 -51.15
CA ARG A 23 15.71 14.52 -51.95
C ARG A 23 15.02 13.40 -51.18
N MET A 24 14.87 13.50 -49.86
CA MET A 24 13.96 12.60 -49.16
C MET A 24 12.51 13.00 -49.43
N SER A 25 11.72 12.07 -50.01
CA SER A 25 10.27 12.24 -50.19
C SER A 25 9.60 12.59 -48.86
N ILE A 26 8.53 13.40 -48.89
CA ILE A 26 7.78 13.81 -47.69
C ILE A 26 7.47 12.62 -46.79
N TRP A 27 7.12 11.47 -47.37
CA TRP A 27 6.92 10.21 -46.67
C TRP A 27 8.14 9.69 -45.91
N LYS A 28 9.35 9.75 -46.49
CA LYS A 28 10.60 9.38 -45.80
C LYS A 28 10.89 10.31 -44.62
N ARG A 29 10.63 11.61 -44.77
CA ARG A 29 10.78 12.60 -43.67
C ARG A 29 9.78 12.33 -42.54
N LEU A 30 8.54 11.97 -42.87
CA LEU A 30 7.52 11.59 -41.89
C LEU A 30 7.86 10.29 -41.17
N ILE A 31 8.38 9.28 -41.88
CA ILE A 31 8.81 8.00 -41.29
C ILE A 31 9.99 8.22 -40.35
N VAL A 32 11.02 8.96 -40.78
CA VAL A 32 12.19 9.27 -39.96
C VAL A 32 11.78 10.12 -38.75
N GLY A 33 10.95 11.13 -38.94
CA GLY A 33 10.43 11.98 -37.86
C GLY A 33 9.62 11.18 -36.84
N SER A 34 8.70 10.32 -37.29
CA SER A 34 7.93 9.43 -36.44
C SER A 34 8.82 8.46 -35.66
N GLY A 35 9.84 7.90 -36.32
CA GLY A 35 10.85 7.04 -35.68
C GLY A 35 11.63 7.77 -34.58
N ILE A 36 12.05 9.02 -34.83
CA ILE A 36 12.75 9.85 -33.82
C ILE A 36 11.83 10.11 -32.62
N VAL A 37 10.57 10.52 -32.86
CA VAL A 37 9.60 10.79 -31.79
C VAL A 37 9.35 9.53 -30.96
N LEU A 38 9.19 8.36 -31.59
CA LEU A 38 9.04 7.09 -30.90
C LEU A 38 10.28 6.75 -30.05
N CYS A 39 11.48 6.90 -30.60
CA CYS A 39 12.73 6.67 -29.88
C CYS A 39 12.87 7.58 -28.66
N VAL A 40 12.59 8.88 -28.80
CA VAL A 40 12.64 9.84 -27.69
C VAL A 40 11.61 9.48 -26.62
N SER A 41 10.39 9.10 -27.01
CA SER A 41 9.34 8.67 -26.07
C SER A 41 9.74 7.41 -25.27
N LEU A 42 10.33 6.41 -25.94
CA LEU A 42 10.83 5.20 -25.29
C LEU A 42 12.00 5.49 -24.35
N LEU A 43 12.95 6.34 -24.77
CA LEU A 43 14.07 6.77 -23.93
C LEU A 43 13.59 7.54 -22.70
N SER A 44 12.63 8.45 -22.87
CA SER A 44 12.03 9.21 -21.76
C SER A 44 11.33 8.28 -20.77
N THR A 45 10.54 7.32 -21.26
CA THR A 45 9.88 6.29 -20.44
C THR A 45 10.89 5.51 -19.61
N PHE A 46 11.97 5.04 -20.26
CA PHE A 46 13.03 4.30 -19.58
C PHE A 46 13.76 5.16 -18.54
N ALA A 47 14.05 6.42 -18.86
CA ALA A 47 14.71 7.34 -17.95
C ALA A 47 13.85 7.63 -16.70
N LEU A 48 12.54 7.86 -16.88
CA LEU A 48 11.60 8.08 -15.77
C LEU A 48 11.49 6.85 -14.87
N ASP A 49 11.41 5.65 -15.45
CA ASP A 49 11.40 4.40 -14.69
C ASP A 49 12.68 4.23 -13.86
N ARG A 50 13.86 4.46 -14.48
CA ARG A 50 15.14 4.42 -13.77
C ARG A 50 15.24 5.47 -12.67
N TRP A 51 14.74 6.67 -12.93
CA TRP A 51 14.73 7.75 -11.95
C TRP A 51 13.89 7.40 -10.72
N ILE A 52 12.69 6.84 -10.90
CA ILE A 52 11.85 6.37 -9.79
C ILE A 52 12.57 5.30 -8.97
N GLY A 53 13.15 4.30 -9.65
CA GLY A 53 13.89 3.23 -8.98
C GLY A 53 15.06 3.77 -8.16
N TRP A 54 15.85 4.69 -8.72
CA TRP A 54 16.98 5.31 -8.01
C TRP A 54 16.52 6.18 -6.84
N LYS A 55 15.47 6.98 -7.01
CA LYS A 55 14.93 7.85 -5.96
C LYS A 55 14.39 7.07 -4.76
N THR A 56 13.82 5.90 -4.99
CA THR A 56 13.16 5.09 -3.95
C THR A 56 14.07 4.03 -3.34
N ALA A 57 15.16 3.64 -4.02
CA ALA A 57 16.09 2.60 -3.57
C ALA A 57 16.59 2.73 -2.12
N PRO A 58 16.92 3.93 -1.59
CA PRO A 58 17.39 4.06 -0.20
C PRO A 58 16.37 3.67 0.86
N TYR A 59 15.08 3.62 0.51
CA TYR A 59 13.96 3.32 1.43
C TYR A 59 13.40 1.91 1.22
N ILE A 60 14.05 1.08 0.40
CA ILE A 60 13.65 -0.30 0.12
C ILE A 60 14.63 -1.24 0.82
N TYR A 61 14.10 -2.12 1.66
CA TYR A 61 14.86 -3.10 2.42
C TYR A 61 14.44 -4.51 1.99
N ASP A 62 15.38 -5.33 1.54
CA ASP A 62 15.12 -6.74 1.24
C ASP A 62 15.43 -7.64 2.44
N ASP A 63 16.31 -7.18 3.33
CA ASP A 63 16.68 -7.87 4.58
C ASP A 63 15.88 -7.31 5.75
N LEU A 64 15.31 -8.22 6.55
CA LEU A 64 14.57 -7.89 7.74
C LEU A 64 15.47 -7.28 8.82
N ALA A 65 16.72 -7.73 8.96
CA ALA A 65 17.61 -7.23 10.01
C ALA A 65 17.93 -5.73 9.81
N ALA A 66 18.13 -5.32 8.55
CA ALA A 66 18.41 -3.95 8.15
C ALA A 66 17.17 -3.03 8.15
N LEU A 67 15.96 -3.58 8.23
CA LEU A 67 14.72 -2.82 8.23
C LEU A 67 14.60 -2.01 9.55
N PRO A 68 14.48 -0.68 9.49
CA PRO A 68 14.23 0.13 10.68
C PRO A 68 12.87 -0.19 11.29
N GLU A 69 12.75 -0.08 12.61
CA GLU A 69 11.48 -0.31 13.31
C GLU A 69 10.50 0.82 13.02
N ARG A 70 9.23 0.48 12.80
CA ARG A 70 8.10 1.41 12.64
C ARG A 70 6.89 0.84 13.33
N GLN A 71 6.06 1.68 13.95
CA GLN A 71 4.91 1.18 14.70
C GLN A 71 3.92 0.40 13.82
N VAL A 72 3.70 0.85 12.57
CA VAL A 72 2.71 0.25 11.65
C VAL A 72 3.38 -0.34 10.41
N GLY A 73 3.03 -1.58 10.12
CA GLY A 73 3.29 -2.28 8.86
C GLY A 73 2.06 -2.31 7.97
N VAL A 74 2.10 -1.67 6.80
CA VAL A 74 1.02 -1.68 5.82
C VAL A 74 1.21 -2.83 4.84
N VAL A 75 0.37 -3.84 4.92
CA VAL A 75 0.35 -4.96 3.97
C VAL A 75 -0.56 -4.59 2.80
N LEU A 76 0.03 -4.37 1.63
CA LEU A 76 -0.75 -4.09 0.43
C LEU A 76 -1.40 -5.37 -0.08
N GLY A 77 -2.69 -5.28 -0.42
CA GLY A 77 -3.53 -6.39 -0.85
C GLY A 77 -3.15 -6.96 -2.22
N THR A 78 -3.43 -8.26 -2.39
CA THR A 78 -3.41 -8.97 -3.66
C THR A 78 -4.30 -10.21 -3.54
N ALA A 79 -4.88 -10.69 -4.64
CA ALA A 79 -5.73 -11.88 -4.61
C ALA A 79 -4.99 -13.11 -4.07
N LYS A 80 -5.59 -13.88 -3.16
CA LYS A 80 -5.01 -15.14 -2.66
C LYS A 80 -4.90 -16.21 -3.72
N TYR A 81 -5.83 -16.23 -4.68
CA TYR A 81 -5.86 -17.22 -5.75
C TYR A 81 -5.78 -16.53 -7.11
N TYR A 82 -5.05 -17.14 -8.04
CA TYR A 82 -5.15 -16.80 -9.45
C TYR A 82 -6.53 -17.20 -9.99
N ARG A 83 -6.92 -16.66 -11.15
CA ARG A 83 -8.20 -17.01 -11.81
C ARG A 83 -8.39 -18.51 -12.05
N VAL A 84 -7.29 -19.24 -12.20
CA VAL A 84 -7.25 -20.70 -12.42
C VAL A 84 -7.37 -21.50 -11.10
N GLY A 85 -7.57 -20.81 -9.96
CA GLY A 85 -7.72 -21.43 -8.63
C GLY A 85 -6.40 -21.76 -7.92
N ALA A 86 -5.26 -21.70 -8.62
CA ALA A 86 -3.95 -21.89 -8.00
C ALA A 86 -3.61 -20.76 -7.01
N LEU A 87 -2.92 -21.13 -5.92
CA LEU A 87 -2.51 -20.20 -4.88
C LEU A 87 -1.50 -19.17 -5.42
N ASN A 88 -1.75 -17.89 -5.11
CA ASN A 88 -0.93 -16.79 -5.54
C ASN A 88 0.32 -16.68 -4.67
N GLN A 89 1.49 -16.93 -5.28
CA GLN A 89 2.77 -16.82 -4.56
C GLN A 89 3.06 -15.39 -4.08
N TYR A 90 2.59 -14.36 -4.79
CA TYR A 90 2.72 -12.97 -4.33
C TYR A 90 2.00 -12.74 -3.02
N TYR A 91 0.82 -13.35 -2.86
CA TYR A 91 0.05 -13.29 -1.63
C TYR A 91 0.81 -13.95 -0.47
N LEU A 92 1.28 -15.18 -0.68
CA LEU A 92 2.03 -15.93 0.33
C LEU A 92 3.26 -15.19 0.83
N PHE A 93 4.06 -14.63 -0.08
CA PHE A 93 5.25 -13.88 0.32
C PHE A 93 4.91 -12.60 1.09
N ARG A 94 3.78 -11.94 0.80
CA ARG A 94 3.34 -10.76 1.57
C ARG A 94 2.89 -11.14 2.98
N ILE A 95 2.10 -12.21 3.11
CA ILE A 95 1.67 -12.73 4.42
C ILE A 95 2.88 -13.16 5.23
N GLN A 96 3.79 -13.93 4.65
CA GLN A 96 5.01 -14.36 5.34
C GLN A 96 5.88 -13.16 5.73
N GLY A 97 6.04 -12.17 4.85
CA GLY A 97 6.79 -10.96 5.16
C GLY A 97 6.15 -10.14 6.30
N ALA A 98 4.83 -10.08 6.37
CA ALA A 98 4.11 -9.45 7.47
C ALA A 98 4.32 -10.17 8.80
N ILE A 99 4.24 -11.51 8.80
CA ILE A 99 4.54 -12.34 9.97
C ILE A 99 5.97 -12.12 10.44
N ASN A 100 6.94 -12.14 9.51
CA ASN A 100 8.34 -11.93 9.83
C ASN A 100 8.60 -10.54 10.41
N ALA A 101 8.01 -9.50 9.83
CA ALA A 101 8.14 -8.13 10.32
C ALA A 101 7.55 -7.95 11.72
N TYR A 102 6.38 -8.55 11.97
CA TYR A 102 5.71 -8.50 13.27
C TYR A 102 6.47 -9.29 14.33
N ASN A 103 6.79 -10.56 14.08
CA ASN A 103 7.51 -11.42 15.02
C ASN A 103 8.96 -10.95 15.25
N GLY A 104 9.56 -10.28 14.27
CA GLY A 104 10.89 -9.68 14.37
C GLY A 104 10.90 -8.32 15.09
N GLY A 105 9.77 -7.86 15.62
CA GLY A 105 9.66 -6.57 16.32
C GLY A 105 9.82 -5.35 15.42
N LYS A 106 9.84 -5.52 14.09
CA LYS A 106 10.01 -4.42 13.13
C LYS A 106 8.74 -3.60 12.97
N VAL A 107 7.58 -4.21 13.25
CA VAL A 107 6.28 -3.56 13.32
C VAL A 107 5.46 -4.08 14.49
N SER A 108 4.66 -3.21 15.11
CA SER A 108 3.79 -3.57 16.23
C SER A 108 2.35 -3.81 15.77
N TYR A 109 1.89 -3.09 14.75
CA TYR A 109 0.55 -3.19 14.19
C TYR A 109 0.61 -3.48 12.69
N LEU A 110 -0.36 -4.25 12.19
CA LEU A 110 -0.51 -4.53 10.78
C LEU A 110 -1.78 -3.88 10.23
N LEU A 111 -1.61 -2.95 9.30
CA LEU A 111 -2.70 -2.38 8.52
C LEU A 111 -2.85 -3.15 7.20
N LEU A 112 -3.95 -3.87 7.04
CA LEU A 112 -4.23 -4.69 5.85
C LEU A 112 -5.08 -3.88 4.88
N SER A 113 -4.45 -3.28 3.86
CA SER A 113 -5.13 -2.43 2.88
C SER A 113 -5.30 -3.16 1.56
N GLY A 114 -6.55 -3.34 1.13
CA GLY A 114 -6.88 -4.09 -0.08
C GLY A 114 -8.26 -3.74 -0.63
N ASP A 115 -8.58 -4.36 -1.75
CA ASP A 115 -9.85 -4.15 -2.43
C ASP A 115 -10.99 -4.97 -1.77
N ASN A 116 -12.18 -4.37 -1.71
CA ASN A 116 -13.43 -4.99 -1.30
C ASN A 116 -14.55 -4.78 -2.33
N ALA A 117 -14.21 -4.45 -3.59
CA ALA A 117 -15.15 -4.11 -4.66
C ALA A 117 -16.00 -5.29 -5.16
N LEU A 118 -15.58 -6.54 -4.91
CA LEU A 118 -16.37 -7.73 -5.24
C LEU A 118 -16.97 -8.33 -3.96
N GLN A 119 -18.30 -8.43 -3.92
CA GLN A 119 -19.07 -8.96 -2.79
C GLN A 119 -18.72 -10.41 -2.44
N SER A 120 -18.11 -11.15 -3.39
CA SER A 120 -17.66 -12.53 -3.23
C SER A 120 -16.21 -12.68 -2.74
N TYR A 121 -15.45 -11.58 -2.55
CA TYR A 121 -14.05 -11.67 -2.13
C TYR A 121 -13.56 -10.40 -1.40
N ASN A 122 -13.37 -10.51 -0.08
CA ASN A 122 -12.80 -9.46 0.75
C ASN A 122 -11.32 -9.76 1.02
N GLU A 123 -10.43 -9.04 0.34
CA GLU A 123 -8.97 -9.23 0.44
C GLU A 123 -8.46 -9.01 1.88
N PRO A 124 -8.75 -7.86 2.55
CA PRO A 124 -8.31 -7.63 3.93
C PRO A 124 -8.76 -8.71 4.93
N MET A 125 -10.00 -9.18 4.83
CA MET A 125 -10.50 -10.25 5.71
C MET A 125 -9.78 -11.58 5.49
N THR A 126 -9.41 -11.88 4.25
CA THR A 126 -8.64 -13.10 3.92
C THR A 126 -7.25 -13.01 4.54
N MET A 127 -6.56 -11.87 4.38
CA MET A 127 -5.25 -11.63 5.00
C MET A 127 -5.34 -11.72 6.53
N ARG A 128 -6.36 -11.12 7.15
CA ARG A 128 -6.58 -11.19 8.61
C ARG A 128 -6.70 -12.62 9.11
N ARG A 129 -7.50 -13.45 8.44
CA ARG A 129 -7.68 -14.86 8.82
C ARG A 129 -6.36 -15.62 8.78
N ASP A 130 -5.59 -15.43 7.72
CA ASP A 130 -4.30 -16.13 7.55
C ASP A 130 -3.26 -15.65 8.57
N LEU A 131 -3.25 -14.35 8.92
CA LEU A 131 -2.34 -13.79 9.94
C LEU A 131 -2.70 -14.23 11.36
N ILE A 132 -3.99 -14.27 11.70
CA ILE A 132 -4.46 -14.80 12.99
C ILE A 132 -4.12 -16.30 13.10
N ALA A 133 -4.33 -17.06 12.02
CA ALA A 133 -3.95 -18.48 11.98
C ALA A 133 -2.44 -18.69 12.15
N ALA A 134 -1.61 -17.70 11.80
CA ALA A 134 -0.18 -17.69 12.01
C ALA A 134 0.25 -17.19 13.41
N GLY A 135 -0.70 -16.86 14.29
CA GLY A 135 -0.44 -16.47 15.69
C GLY A 135 -0.34 -14.96 15.94
N ILE A 136 -0.66 -14.11 14.97
CA ILE A 136 -0.70 -12.66 15.19
C ILE A 136 -1.95 -12.29 15.98
N SER A 137 -1.79 -11.43 17.00
CA SER A 137 -2.92 -10.99 17.83
C SER A 137 -3.97 -10.26 16.99
N PRO A 138 -5.26 -10.61 17.11
CA PRO A 138 -6.34 -9.89 16.42
C PRO A 138 -6.44 -8.41 16.81
N SER A 139 -5.95 -8.01 17.99
CA SER A 139 -5.92 -6.60 18.45
C SER A 139 -4.94 -5.75 17.64
N ASP A 140 -3.94 -6.39 17.06
CA ASP A 140 -2.81 -5.71 16.41
C ASP A 140 -3.00 -5.63 14.89
N ILE A 141 -4.17 -6.08 14.40
CA ILE A 141 -4.55 -6.09 12.99
C ILE A 141 -5.69 -5.11 12.74
N VAL A 142 -5.45 -4.15 11.85
CA VAL A 142 -6.43 -3.15 11.40
C VAL A 142 -6.72 -3.36 9.92
N LEU A 143 -7.98 -3.16 9.50
CA LEU A 143 -8.43 -3.42 8.13
C LEU A 143 -8.75 -2.13 7.39
N ASP A 144 -8.24 -2.01 6.18
CA ASP A 144 -8.59 -0.96 5.23
C ASP A 144 -9.23 -1.56 3.96
N TYR A 145 -10.55 -1.39 3.84
CA TYR A 145 -11.35 -1.92 2.74
C TYR A 145 -11.44 -1.00 1.52
N ALA A 146 -10.82 0.17 1.57
CA ALA A 146 -10.88 1.16 0.48
C ALA A 146 -9.52 1.37 -0.21
N GLY A 147 -8.67 0.34 -0.18
CA GLY A 147 -7.36 0.29 -0.84
C GLY A 147 -7.43 -0.10 -2.32
N PHE A 148 -8.30 0.54 -3.11
CA PHE A 148 -8.57 0.17 -4.52
C PHE A 148 -7.37 0.37 -5.46
N ARG A 149 -6.52 1.36 -5.14
CA ARG A 149 -5.28 1.67 -5.85
C ARG A 149 -4.17 1.86 -4.83
N THR A 150 -2.92 1.71 -5.27
CA THR A 150 -1.75 2.04 -4.44
C THR A 150 -1.85 3.46 -3.86
N LEU A 151 -2.32 4.43 -4.65
CA LEU A 151 -2.57 5.80 -4.19
C LEU A 151 -3.57 5.86 -3.03
N ASP A 152 -4.67 5.11 -3.14
CA ASP A 152 -5.72 5.10 -2.12
C ASP A 152 -5.17 4.53 -0.80
N SER A 153 -4.47 3.39 -0.85
CA SER A 153 -3.85 2.77 0.35
C SER A 153 -2.85 3.69 1.04
N ILE A 154 -1.94 4.32 0.29
CA ILE A 154 -0.88 5.16 0.86
C ILE A 154 -1.46 6.44 1.48
N VAL A 155 -2.36 7.13 0.77
CA VAL A 155 -2.95 8.37 1.29
C VAL A 155 -3.88 8.10 2.47
N ARG A 156 -4.66 7.00 2.44
CA ARG A 156 -5.52 6.62 3.56
C ARG A 156 -4.74 6.21 4.80
N THR A 157 -3.61 5.53 4.65
CA THR A 157 -2.71 5.25 5.80
C THR A 157 -2.39 6.53 6.57
N ARG A 158 -2.08 7.62 5.86
CA ARG A 158 -1.83 8.92 6.49
C ARG A 158 -3.08 9.62 7.00
N LYS A 159 -4.13 9.72 6.19
CA LYS A 159 -5.29 10.58 6.47
C LYS A 159 -6.37 9.93 7.32
N VAL A 160 -6.51 8.61 7.23
CA VAL A 160 -7.56 7.82 7.92
C VAL A 160 -6.97 7.13 9.14
N PHE A 161 -5.79 6.53 9.01
CA PHE A 161 -5.16 5.78 10.11
C PHE A 161 -4.13 6.59 10.90
N ASP A 162 -4.06 7.89 10.63
CA ASP A 162 -3.17 8.88 11.24
C ASP A 162 -1.70 8.47 11.36
N THR A 163 -1.20 7.67 10.41
CA THR A 163 0.18 7.18 10.45
C THR A 163 1.01 7.83 9.35
N ASN A 164 2.07 8.56 9.72
CA ASN A 164 2.97 9.19 8.73
C ASN A 164 4.22 8.38 8.43
N ASP A 165 4.61 7.51 9.36
CA ASP A 165 5.88 6.82 9.41
C ASP A 165 5.64 5.31 9.49
N PHE A 166 5.43 4.67 8.34
CA PHE A 166 5.07 3.25 8.28
C PHE A 166 5.96 2.44 7.34
N THR A 167 5.97 1.13 7.56
CA THR A 167 6.62 0.16 6.69
C THR A 167 5.62 -0.44 5.73
N ILE A 168 5.78 -0.24 4.42
CA ILE A 168 5.00 -0.90 3.38
C ILE A 168 5.55 -2.31 3.19
N ILE A 169 4.70 -3.34 3.18
CA ILE A 169 5.09 -4.74 2.99
C ILE A 169 4.53 -5.22 1.66
N THR A 170 5.40 -5.33 0.65
CA THR A 170 5.02 -5.73 -0.70
C THR A 170 6.23 -6.18 -1.51
N GLN A 171 6.07 -6.50 -2.80
CA GLN A 171 7.20 -6.86 -3.66
C GLN A 171 8.02 -5.63 -4.07
N ARG A 172 9.31 -5.84 -4.34
CA ARG A 172 10.24 -4.78 -4.76
C ARG A 172 9.69 -3.85 -5.85
N PHE A 173 9.10 -4.41 -6.91
CA PHE A 173 8.57 -3.60 -8.02
C PHE A 173 7.43 -2.66 -7.56
N HIS A 174 6.62 -3.10 -6.59
CA HIS A 174 5.50 -2.37 -6.04
C HIS A 174 5.94 -1.39 -4.95
N CYS A 175 7.01 -1.71 -4.22
CA CYS A 175 7.66 -0.79 -3.29
C CYS A 175 8.04 0.52 -3.99
N GLU A 176 8.68 0.44 -5.16
CA GLU A 176 9.09 1.63 -5.92
C GLU A 176 7.89 2.55 -6.23
N ARG A 177 6.77 1.98 -6.69
CA ARG A 177 5.54 2.75 -6.96
C ARG A 177 4.95 3.35 -5.67
N ALA A 178 4.82 2.56 -4.62
CA ALA A 178 4.20 2.97 -3.38
C ALA A 178 5.02 4.05 -2.65
N LEU A 179 6.34 3.88 -2.58
CA LEU A 179 7.26 4.86 -2.02
C LEU A 179 7.27 6.16 -2.82
N PHE A 180 7.24 6.08 -4.16
CA PHE A 180 7.20 7.29 -4.97
C PHE A 180 5.95 8.13 -4.68
N ILE A 181 4.79 7.49 -4.54
CA ILE A 181 3.54 8.15 -4.12
C ILE A 181 3.71 8.76 -2.71
N ALA A 182 4.25 8.00 -1.76
CA ALA A 182 4.46 8.47 -0.40
C ALA A 182 5.36 9.72 -0.36
N MET A 183 6.49 9.69 -1.07
CA MET A 183 7.44 10.81 -1.18
C MET A 183 6.78 12.05 -1.79
N TYR A 184 5.99 11.89 -2.85
CA TYR A 184 5.26 13.01 -3.46
C TYR A 184 4.24 13.63 -2.50
N MET A 185 3.63 12.82 -1.64
CA MET A 185 2.66 13.26 -0.63
C MET A 185 3.31 13.73 0.68
N GLY A 186 4.65 13.74 0.78
CA GLY A 186 5.36 14.11 2.01
C GLY A 186 5.24 13.09 3.15
N ILE A 187 4.90 11.85 2.84
CA ILE A 187 4.73 10.75 3.79
C ILE A 187 6.07 10.03 3.98
N GLN A 188 6.45 9.78 5.23
CA GLN A 188 7.72 9.16 5.59
C GLN A 188 7.63 7.63 5.57
N ALA A 189 7.30 7.04 4.42
CA ALA A 189 7.21 5.58 4.29
C ALA A 189 8.58 4.94 3.97
N GLN A 190 8.76 3.71 4.45
CA GLN A 190 9.80 2.78 4.00
C GLN A 190 9.14 1.51 3.46
N CYS A 191 9.86 0.66 2.72
CA CYS A 191 9.29 -0.57 2.19
C CYS A 191 10.13 -1.80 2.50
N TYR A 192 9.49 -2.85 3.00
CA TYR A 192 10.04 -4.19 3.10
C TYR A 192 9.68 -4.97 1.83
N ALA A 193 10.69 -5.21 0.99
CA ALA A 193 10.56 -5.91 -0.28
C ALA A 193 10.59 -7.42 -0.08
N VAL A 194 9.41 -8.05 -0.05
CA VAL A 194 9.29 -9.50 0.05
C VAL A 194 9.68 -10.20 -1.26
N PRO A 195 10.10 -11.48 -1.21
CA PRO A 195 10.44 -12.25 -2.40
C PRO A 195 9.36 -12.26 -3.48
N SER A 196 9.80 -12.46 -4.73
CA SER A 196 8.92 -12.56 -5.91
C SER A 196 9.17 -13.88 -6.66
N PRO A 197 8.15 -14.46 -7.30
CA PRO A 197 8.29 -15.59 -8.24
C PRO A 197 9.24 -15.29 -9.39
N LYS A 198 9.84 -16.35 -9.97
CA LYS A 198 10.92 -16.25 -10.98
C LYS A 198 10.51 -15.62 -12.31
N ASN A 199 9.23 -15.63 -12.69
CA ASN A 199 8.78 -15.08 -13.98
C ASN A 199 8.41 -13.59 -13.87
N MET A 200 9.39 -12.71 -14.10
CA MET A 200 9.25 -11.27 -13.84
C MET A 200 9.10 -10.38 -15.09
N MET A 201 9.33 -10.87 -16.32
CA MET A 201 9.40 -9.99 -17.50
C MET A 201 8.08 -9.28 -17.82
N THR A 202 6.96 -10.01 -17.81
CA THR A 202 5.63 -9.44 -18.05
C THR A 202 5.23 -8.43 -16.97
N ILE A 203 5.64 -8.70 -15.73
CA ILE A 203 5.38 -7.82 -14.59
C ILE A 203 6.21 -6.55 -14.68
N ARG A 204 7.50 -6.64 -15.05
CA ARG A 204 8.34 -5.46 -15.25
C ARG A 204 7.74 -4.51 -16.29
N LEU A 205 7.27 -5.03 -17.44
CA LEU A 205 6.61 -4.22 -18.46
C LEU A 205 5.34 -3.54 -17.92
N ARG A 206 4.48 -4.30 -17.22
CA ARG A 206 3.28 -3.76 -16.58
C ARG A 206 3.61 -2.68 -15.56
N GLU A 207 4.69 -2.86 -14.80
CA GLU A 207 5.10 -1.94 -13.75
C GLU A 207 5.69 -0.64 -14.30
N VAL A 208 6.43 -0.68 -15.43
CA VAL A 208 6.83 0.53 -16.15
C VAL A 208 5.58 1.34 -16.53
N GLY A 209 4.57 0.68 -17.13
CA GLY A 209 3.30 1.33 -17.46
C GLY A 209 2.58 1.91 -16.24
N ALA A 210 2.54 1.17 -15.13
CA ALA A 210 1.89 1.61 -13.90
C ALA A 210 2.62 2.80 -13.22
N ARG A 211 3.95 2.86 -13.29
CA ARG A 211 4.75 3.99 -12.78
C ARG A 211 4.53 5.24 -13.60
N LEU A 212 4.51 5.12 -14.93
CA LEU A 212 4.14 6.24 -15.81
C LEU A 212 2.71 6.72 -15.56
N GLY A 213 1.76 5.79 -15.43
CA GLY A 213 0.39 6.10 -15.05
C GLY A 213 0.31 6.82 -13.70
N THR A 214 1.15 6.43 -12.74
CA THR A 214 1.27 7.11 -11.44
C THR A 214 1.80 8.53 -11.59
N LEU A 215 2.82 8.76 -12.42
CA LEU A 215 3.31 10.11 -12.72
C LEU A 215 2.21 10.97 -13.33
N PHE A 216 1.45 10.42 -14.28
CA PHE A 216 0.32 11.11 -14.90
C PHE A 216 -0.78 11.43 -13.88
N ASP A 217 -1.15 10.46 -13.04
CA ASP A 217 -2.16 10.64 -11.99
C ASP A 217 -1.76 11.72 -10.96
N LEU A 218 -0.47 11.78 -10.59
CA LEU A 218 0.02 12.69 -9.56
C LEU A 218 0.27 14.11 -10.09
N TYR A 219 1.00 14.25 -11.20
CA TYR A 219 1.47 15.55 -11.68
C TYR A 219 0.49 16.23 -12.63
N ILE A 220 -0.30 15.46 -13.39
CA ILE A 220 -1.20 16.00 -14.42
C ILE A 220 -2.64 16.00 -13.91
N LEU A 221 -3.15 14.85 -13.47
CA LEU A 221 -4.54 14.73 -13.02
C LEU A 221 -4.76 15.14 -11.55
N LYS A 222 -3.69 15.22 -10.74
CA LYS A 222 -3.73 15.52 -9.29
C LYS A 222 -4.83 14.73 -8.55
N ARG A 223 -4.91 13.42 -8.83
CA ARG A 223 -6.00 12.59 -8.29
C ARG A 223 -5.94 12.48 -6.77
N GLU A 224 -7.12 12.54 -6.16
CA GLU A 224 -7.32 12.29 -4.74
C GLU A 224 -7.78 10.84 -4.47
N PRO A 225 -7.65 10.35 -3.22
CA PRO A 225 -8.21 9.06 -2.83
C PRO A 225 -9.73 9.05 -2.98
N ARG A 226 -10.29 7.93 -3.46
CA ARG A 226 -11.74 7.85 -3.73
C ARG A 226 -12.61 7.95 -2.47
N PHE A 227 -12.12 7.41 -1.36
CA PHE A 227 -12.85 7.37 -0.10
C PHE A 227 -11.89 7.75 1.02
N LEU A 228 -12.21 8.81 1.75
CA LEU A 228 -11.59 9.17 3.02
C LEU A 228 -12.69 8.95 4.05
N GLY A 229 -12.58 7.87 4.82
CA GLY A 229 -13.57 7.53 5.84
C GLY A 229 -13.36 8.38 7.11
N PRO A 230 -14.03 8.05 8.22
CA PRO A 230 -13.71 8.64 9.52
C PRO A 230 -12.28 8.29 9.96
N LEU A 231 -11.69 9.11 10.83
CA LEU A 231 -10.36 8.86 11.41
C LEU A 231 -10.41 7.62 12.33
N VAL A 232 -9.47 6.69 12.14
CA VAL A 232 -9.29 5.45 12.92
C VAL A 232 -7.80 5.30 13.22
N PRO A 233 -7.26 6.05 14.21
CA PRO A 233 -5.83 6.06 14.50
C PRO A 233 -5.32 4.68 14.96
N ILE A 234 -4.04 4.42 14.73
CA ILE A 234 -3.34 3.20 15.15
C ILE A 234 -2.15 3.59 16.02
N PRO A 235 -2.12 3.24 17.32
CA PRO A 235 -3.16 2.53 18.09
C PRO A 235 -4.43 3.36 18.29
N ALA A 236 -5.56 2.69 18.52
CA ALA A 236 -6.83 3.37 18.76
C ALA A 236 -6.75 4.20 20.05
N GLU A 237 -6.91 5.52 19.94
CA GLU A 237 -7.01 6.40 21.10
C GLU A 237 -8.24 6.03 21.94
N HIS A 238 -8.04 5.63 23.20
CA HIS A 238 -9.12 5.58 24.18
C HIS A 238 -9.36 7.00 24.71
N LYS A 239 -10.44 7.64 24.29
CA LYS A 239 -10.89 8.90 24.88
C LYS A 239 -11.73 8.59 26.12
N ILE A 240 -11.14 8.71 27.30
CA ILE A 240 -11.88 8.73 28.58
C ILE A 240 -12.84 9.93 28.50
N ALA A 241 -14.12 9.71 28.80
CA ALA A 241 -15.08 10.81 28.79
C ALA A 241 -14.70 11.81 29.91
N LYS A 242 -14.76 13.13 29.63
CA LYS A 242 -14.36 14.17 30.60
C LYS A 242 -15.14 14.12 31.92
N ASP A 243 -16.30 13.46 31.92
CA ASP A 243 -17.21 13.34 33.05
C ASP A 243 -17.10 11.96 33.74
N GLU A 244 -16.15 11.12 33.31
CA GLU A 244 -15.88 9.83 33.93
C GLU A 244 -14.99 10.07 35.16
N PRO A 245 -15.44 9.73 36.38
CA PRO A 245 -14.67 9.98 37.59
C PRO A 245 -13.34 9.23 37.52
N ASP A 246 -12.24 9.98 37.59
CA ASP A 246 -10.92 9.39 37.77
C ASP A 246 -10.87 8.66 39.12
N TYR A 247 -10.14 7.55 39.15
CA TYR A 247 -10.17 6.49 40.17
C TYR A 247 -10.30 7.01 41.63
N PRO A 248 -11.10 6.35 42.52
CA PRO A 248 -11.45 4.93 42.49
C PRO A 248 -12.78 4.57 41.84
N ALA A 249 -12.73 3.50 41.02
CA ALA A 249 -13.87 2.80 40.42
C ALA A 249 -14.84 2.17 41.44
N VAL A 250 -14.58 2.35 42.73
CA VAL A 250 -15.41 1.91 43.84
C VAL A 250 -15.46 3.05 44.85
N PRO A 251 -16.64 3.68 45.06
CA PRO A 251 -16.80 4.68 46.11
C PRO A 251 -16.37 4.09 47.47
N PRO A 252 -15.69 4.84 48.36
CA PRO A 252 -15.26 4.34 49.67
C PRO A 252 -16.39 3.69 50.48
N GLU A 253 -17.64 4.13 50.26
CA GLU A 253 -18.84 3.57 50.87
C GLU A 253 -19.04 2.09 50.47
N LEU A 254 -18.77 1.72 49.22
CA LEU A 254 -18.94 0.34 48.74
C LEU A 254 -17.81 -0.58 49.26
N LEU A 255 -16.62 -0.05 49.53
CA LEU A 255 -15.54 -0.82 50.19
C LEU A 255 -15.92 -1.25 51.60
N SER A 256 -16.67 -0.41 52.33
CA SER A 256 -17.17 -0.76 53.67
C SER A 256 -18.20 -1.90 53.65
N THR A 257 -18.93 -2.07 52.54
CA THR A 257 -19.93 -3.13 52.39
C THR A 257 -19.32 -4.49 52.02
N LEU A 258 -18.14 -4.49 51.38
CA LEU A 258 -17.44 -5.72 51.00
C LEU A 258 -16.62 -6.33 52.16
N GLY A 259 -16.34 -5.55 53.21
CA GLY A 259 -15.60 -6.01 54.39
C GLY A 259 -16.44 -6.76 55.43
N ASN A 260 -17.78 -6.71 55.33
CA ASN A 260 -18.69 -7.40 56.23
C ASN A 260 -19.35 -8.57 55.50
N PRO A 261 -18.95 -9.82 55.73
CA PRO A 261 -19.71 -10.95 55.23
C PRO A 261 -21.13 -10.88 55.81
N PRO A 262 -22.18 -11.16 55.01
CA PRO A 262 -23.54 -11.14 55.51
C PRO A 262 -23.67 -12.15 56.65
N ALA A 263 -24.21 -11.70 57.78
CA ALA A 263 -24.50 -12.56 58.92
C ALA A 263 -25.35 -13.76 58.47
N GLU A 264 -24.85 -14.94 58.77
CA GLU A 264 -25.51 -16.23 58.59
C GLU A 264 -26.90 -16.13 59.25
N LYS A 265 -27.97 -16.17 58.44
CA LYS A 265 -29.31 -16.34 59.00
C LYS A 265 -29.40 -17.79 59.47
N GLU A 266 -29.39 -17.97 60.79
CA GLU A 266 -29.73 -19.24 61.45
C GLU A 266 -31.03 -19.79 60.82
N HIS A 267 -30.91 -20.91 60.12
CA HIS A 267 -32.06 -21.67 59.68
C HIS A 267 -32.50 -22.52 60.87
N ASP A 268 -33.49 -22.02 61.60
CA ASP A 268 -34.09 -22.69 62.74
C ASP A 268 -34.66 -24.05 62.30
N SER A 269 -34.27 -25.08 63.05
CA SER A 269 -34.65 -26.47 62.87
C SER A 269 -35.85 -26.77 63.76
N SER A 270 -37.05 -26.86 63.17
CA SER A 270 -38.17 -27.54 63.81
C SER A 270 -38.83 -28.50 62.83
N THR A 271 -38.52 -29.77 63.05
CA THR A 271 -39.32 -30.98 62.80
C THR A 271 -40.80 -30.73 62.54
N ASP A 272 -41.33 -31.33 61.48
CA ASP A 272 -42.54 -32.14 61.57
C ASP A 272 -42.52 -33.26 60.52
N ALA A 273 -42.79 -34.46 61.02
CA ALA A 273 -42.86 -35.71 60.28
C ALA A 273 -44.29 -35.95 59.75
N ASN A 274 -44.38 -36.48 58.52
CA ASN A 274 -45.44 -37.30 57.90
C ASN A 274 -45.31 -37.07 56.39
N GLY A 275 -45.16 -38.03 55.48
CA GLY A 275 -45.63 -39.40 55.44
C GLY A 275 -46.19 -39.62 54.02
N ALA A 276 -45.85 -40.75 53.41
CA ALA A 276 -46.50 -41.39 52.26
C ALA A 276 -46.06 -41.07 50.80
N SER A 277 -45.57 -42.15 50.17
CA SER A 277 -45.95 -42.71 48.86
C SER A 277 -45.49 -42.06 47.54
N THR A 278 -44.58 -42.77 46.87
CA THR A 278 -44.46 -42.97 45.40
C THR A 278 -45.81 -43.46 44.81
N PRO A 279 -46.14 -43.23 43.51
CA PRO A 279 -45.52 -43.99 42.41
C PRO A 279 -45.33 -43.25 41.05
N GLN A 280 -44.35 -43.77 40.29
CA GLN A 280 -44.26 -43.95 38.83
C GLN A 280 -45.06 -43.08 37.83
N GLN A 281 -44.30 -42.42 36.93
CA GLN A 281 -44.30 -42.51 35.45
C GLN A 281 -45.59 -42.20 34.63
N PRO A 282 -45.50 -41.84 33.33
CA PRO A 282 -44.75 -42.51 32.24
C PRO A 282 -43.49 -41.80 31.74
#